data_AF-A0A6L5QZU0-F1
#
_entry.id   AF-A0A6L5QZU0-F1
#
_cell.length_a   1.000
_cell.length_b   1.000
_cell.length_c   1.000
_cell.angle_alpha   90.00
_cell.angle_beta   90.00
_cell.angle_gamma   90.00
#
_symmetry.space_group_name_H-M   'P 1'
#
loop_
_entity.id
_entity.type
_entity.pdbx_description
1 polymer ?
#
loop_
_entity_poly.entity_id
_entity_poly.type
_entity_poly.pdbx_seq_one_letter_code
_entity_poly.pdbx_strand_id
1 'polypeptide(L)'
;MSRRSSSTRADSGTSSMDERERGFGGRVVHGHGRGRILGFPTANLAVEPGEPVPEDGVYACRLWIGTEPEQLGATISIGDNPTFGDVHDRRVEVYVHDLDRDLYGSDIRLEVAVRLRGMVRFTSLEELIRQTESDVVASRAVLAAQARHPLPWHPSGLEDGGAPRRTRS
;
A
#
# COMPACT_ATOMS: atom_id res chain seq x y z
N MET A 1 -25.70 -4.62 -51.37
CA MET A 1 -25.65 -3.90 -50.09
C MET A 1 -25.71 -4.92 -48.96
N SER A 2 -24.61 -5.19 -48.25
CA SER A 2 -24.68 -5.86 -46.95
C SER A 2 -23.40 -5.55 -46.16
N ARG A 3 -23.55 -4.77 -45.09
CA ARG A 3 -22.48 -4.41 -44.15
C ARG A 3 -22.41 -5.50 -43.09
N ARG A 4 -21.26 -6.17 -42.95
CA ARG A 4 -20.93 -6.91 -41.72
C ARG A 4 -19.95 -6.06 -40.92
N SER A 5 -20.48 -5.42 -39.89
CA SER A 5 -19.70 -4.68 -38.91
C SER A 5 -18.99 -5.66 -37.99
N SER A 6 -17.69 -5.42 -37.87
CA SER A 6 -16.70 -6.10 -37.04
C SER A 6 -17.07 -6.01 -35.56
N SER A 7 -17.13 -7.15 -34.88
CA SER A 7 -17.18 -7.21 -33.41
C SER A 7 -15.76 -7.07 -32.88
N THR A 8 -15.45 -5.91 -32.32
CA THR A 8 -14.24 -5.72 -31.52
C THR A 8 -14.61 -6.08 -30.08
N ARG A 9 -14.11 -7.22 -29.58
CA ARG A 9 -14.12 -7.50 -28.15
C ARG A 9 -13.13 -6.53 -27.51
N ALA A 10 -13.63 -5.69 -26.61
CA ALA A 10 -12.80 -4.92 -25.71
C ALA A 10 -12.06 -5.90 -24.79
N ASP A 11 -10.74 -5.91 -24.90
CA ASP A 11 -9.84 -6.52 -23.96
C ASP A 11 -9.80 -5.63 -22.72
N SER A 12 -10.67 -5.89 -21.75
CA SER A 12 -10.60 -5.27 -20.43
C SER A 12 -9.64 -6.09 -19.58
N GLY A 13 -8.34 -5.89 -19.84
CA GLY A 13 -7.25 -6.46 -19.06
C GLY A 13 -7.27 -5.89 -17.64
N THR A 14 -7.98 -6.55 -16.73
CA THR A 14 -7.66 -6.50 -15.31
C THR A 14 -6.38 -7.29 -15.14
N SER A 15 -5.23 -6.67 -15.39
CA SER A 15 -3.94 -7.28 -15.11
C SER A 15 -3.87 -7.56 -13.62
N SER A 16 -3.99 -8.84 -13.27
CA SER A 16 -3.79 -9.37 -11.94
C SER A 16 -2.31 -9.18 -11.59
N MET A 17 -1.96 -8.02 -11.04
CA MET A 17 -0.65 -7.78 -10.43
C MET A 17 -0.41 -8.86 -9.37
N ASP A 18 0.68 -9.60 -9.56
CA ASP A 18 1.11 -10.72 -8.74
C ASP A 18 1.27 -10.24 -7.28
N GLU A 19 0.89 -11.03 -6.28
CA GLU A 19 0.90 -10.59 -4.86
C GLU A 19 2.31 -10.20 -4.38
N ARG A 20 3.36 -10.68 -5.07
CA ARG A 20 4.76 -10.29 -4.85
C ARG A 20 5.10 -8.89 -5.38
N GLU A 21 4.36 -8.35 -6.34
CA GLU A 21 4.56 -7.00 -6.89
C GLU A 21 3.96 -5.89 -6.00
N ARG A 22 3.25 -6.27 -4.93
CA ARG A 22 2.53 -5.33 -4.05
C ARG A 22 3.27 -5.04 -2.75
N GLY A 23 4.45 -5.60 -2.52
CA GLY A 23 5.19 -5.47 -1.26
C GLY A 23 6.47 -4.67 -1.40
N PHE A 24 6.77 -3.87 -0.39
CA PHE A 24 8.07 -3.21 -0.25
C PHE A 24 8.42 -3.00 1.24
N GLY A 25 9.66 -2.69 1.58
CA GLY A 25 10.06 -2.53 2.97
C GLY A 25 11.23 -1.58 3.19
N GLY A 26 11.64 -1.46 4.44
CA GLY A 26 12.77 -0.64 4.83
C GLY A 26 12.95 -0.51 6.33
N ARG A 27 13.94 0.28 6.73
CA ARG A 27 14.22 0.58 8.14
C ARG A 27 13.52 1.85 8.57
N VAL A 28 12.82 1.81 9.69
CA VAL A 28 12.20 2.99 10.28
C VAL A 28 13.28 3.90 10.87
N VAL A 29 13.32 5.14 10.39
CA VAL A 29 14.30 6.15 10.78
C VAL A 29 13.62 7.41 11.32
N HIS A 30 14.41 8.20 12.06
CA HIS A 30 13.94 9.48 12.57
C HIS A 30 13.67 10.44 11.41
N GLY A 31 12.46 10.97 11.37
CA GLY A 31 12.13 12.08 10.50
C GLY A 31 12.40 13.44 11.16
N HIS A 32 11.97 14.51 10.49
CA HIS A 32 12.09 15.87 11.05
C HIS A 32 11.10 16.17 12.20
N GLY A 33 10.41 15.15 12.74
CA GLY A 33 9.49 15.28 13.88
C GLY A 33 8.23 16.10 13.62
N ARG A 34 7.93 16.49 12.37
CA ARG A 34 6.83 17.41 12.04
C ARG A 34 5.45 16.77 12.18
N GLY A 35 5.30 15.47 11.90
CA GLY A 35 4.02 14.76 12.05
C GLY A 35 3.50 14.77 13.50
N ARG A 36 4.41 14.73 14.49
CA ARG A 36 4.06 14.76 15.91
C ARG A 36 3.36 16.06 16.33
N ILE A 37 3.63 17.17 15.62
CA ILE A 37 2.98 18.47 15.83
C ILE A 37 1.51 18.43 15.38
N LEU A 38 1.16 17.52 14.47
CA LEU A 38 -0.18 17.35 13.91
C LEU A 38 -1.03 16.29 14.64
N GLY A 39 -0.50 15.65 15.68
CA GLY A 39 -1.14 14.51 16.35
C GLY A 39 -0.97 13.18 15.60
N PHE A 40 -0.22 13.14 14.51
CA PHE A 40 0.07 11.94 13.72
C PHE A 40 1.55 11.60 13.79
N PRO A 41 1.99 10.73 14.72
CA PRO A 41 3.37 10.28 14.79
C PRO A 41 3.71 9.43 13.55
N THR A 42 4.03 10.08 12.44
CA THR A 42 4.54 9.43 11.24
C THR A 42 6.03 9.15 11.40
N ALA A 43 6.45 7.96 11.03
CA ALA A 43 7.85 7.59 10.97
C ALA A 43 8.33 7.60 9.51
N ASN A 44 9.58 7.99 9.28
CA ASN A 44 10.15 7.92 7.94
C ASN A 44 10.69 6.50 7.70
N LEU A 45 10.50 6.00 6.49
CA LEU A 45 11.07 4.73 6.07
C LEU A 45 12.30 4.99 5.19
N ALA A 46 13.46 4.52 5.66
CA ALA A 46 14.66 4.41 4.84
C ALA A 46 14.54 3.14 3.99
N VAL A 47 14.39 3.34 2.69
CA VAL A 47 14.23 2.26 1.73
C VAL A 47 15.56 2.02 1.02
N GLU A 48 15.92 0.75 0.82
CA GLU A 48 17.16 0.36 0.14
C GLU A 48 17.11 0.72 -1.36
N PRO A 49 18.25 1.07 -1.97
CA PRO A 49 18.31 1.31 -3.40
C PRO A 49 17.82 0.10 -4.22
N GLY A 50 16.89 0.36 -5.16
CA GLY A 50 16.33 -0.68 -6.02
C GLY A 50 15.06 -1.35 -5.49
N GLU A 51 14.61 -1.01 -4.28
CA GLU A 51 13.31 -1.46 -3.79
C GLU A 51 12.17 -0.92 -4.68
N PRO A 52 11.15 -1.74 -5.02
CA PRO A 52 10.06 -1.35 -5.91
C PRO A 52 9.00 -0.49 -5.19
N VAL A 53 9.38 0.71 -4.75
CA VAL A 53 8.47 1.64 -4.07
C VAL A 53 7.40 2.13 -5.06
N PRO A 54 6.09 2.00 -4.76
CA PRO A 54 5.00 2.47 -5.61
C PRO A 54 5.11 3.95 -5.96
N GLU A 55 4.38 4.45 -6.97
CA GLU A 55 4.33 5.87 -7.36
C GLU A 55 3.88 6.82 -6.22
N ASP A 56 4.01 8.13 -6.43
CA ASP A 56 3.62 9.11 -5.41
C ASP A 56 2.11 9.09 -5.13
N GLY A 57 1.77 9.15 -3.84
CA GLY A 57 0.40 9.11 -3.36
C GLY A 57 0.27 8.62 -1.93
N VAL A 58 -0.98 8.43 -1.52
CA VAL A 58 -1.33 7.88 -0.20
C VAL A 58 -1.95 6.51 -0.38
N TYR A 59 -1.53 5.56 0.44
CA TYR A 59 -1.85 4.15 0.32
C TYR A 59 -2.39 3.58 1.62
N ALA A 60 -3.31 2.62 1.50
CA ALA A 60 -3.64 1.71 2.58
C ALA A 60 -2.75 0.48 2.46
N CYS A 61 -2.06 0.12 3.55
CA CYS A 61 -1.13 -0.98 3.58
C CYS A 61 -1.35 -1.88 4.80
N ARG A 62 -0.94 -3.13 4.64
CA ARG A 62 -0.68 -4.04 5.76
C ARG A 62 0.81 -3.95 6.10
N LEU A 63 1.13 -4.05 7.38
CA LEU A 63 2.49 -3.86 7.88
C LEU A 63 2.87 -4.99 8.83
N TRP A 64 4.12 -5.43 8.74
CA TRP A 64 4.77 -6.33 9.71
C TRP A 64 6.05 -5.69 10.24
N ILE A 65 6.36 -5.91 11.51
CA ILE A 65 7.53 -5.35 12.20
C ILE A 65 8.53 -6.47 12.43
N GLY A 66 9.72 -6.36 11.85
CA GLY A 66 10.78 -7.37 11.92
C GLY A 66 10.28 -8.75 11.50
N THR A 67 10.38 -9.71 12.42
CA THR A 67 9.90 -11.09 12.23
C THR A 67 8.61 -11.38 13.00
N GLU A 68 7.93 -10.34 13.50
CA GLU A 68 6.69 -10.52 14.25
C GLU A 68 5.59 -11.08 13.31
N PRO A 69 4.80 -12.06 13.76
CA PRO A 69 3.73 -12.64 12.94
C PRO A 69 2.49 -11.74 12.89
N GLU A 70 2.39 -10.77 13.81
CA GLU A 70 1.28 -9.84 13.88
C GLU A 70 1.26 -8.90 12.68
N GLN A 71 0.09 -8.78 12.07
CA GLN A 71 -0.16 -7.87 10.97
C GLN A 71 -0.90 -6.64 11.49
N LEU A 72 -0.35 -5.46 11.17
CA LEU A 72 -0.95 -4.17 11.50
C LEU A 72 -1.49 -3.47 10.25
N GLY A 73 -2.43 -2.56 10.45
CA GLY A 73 -2.83 -1.61 9.42
C GLY A 73 -1.90 -0.41 9.38
N ALA A 74 -1.64 0.13 8.20
CA ALA A 74 -0.86 1.35 8.03
C ALA A 74 -1.40 2.23 6.90
N THR A 75 -1.23 3.53 7.07
CA THR A 75 -1.41 4.54 6.03
C THR A 75 -0.05 5.07 5.63
N ILE A 76 0.28 4.96 4.34
CA ILE A 76 1.60 5.31 3.80
C ILE A 76 1.46 6.51 2.88
N SER A 77 2.27 7.54 3.10
CA SER A 77 2.40 8.68 2.20
C SER A 77 3.73 8.59 1.47
N ILE A 78 3.70 8.64 0.14
CA ILE A 78 4.88 8.58 -0.72
C ILE A 78 4.91 9.84 -1.57
N GLY A 79 6.00 10.60 -1.48
CA GLY A 79 6.24 11.71 -2.38
C GLY A 79 7.29 12.69 -1.88
N ASP A 80 7.44 13.76 -2.64
CA ASP A 80 8.40 14.83 -2.35
C ASP A 80 7.84 15.83 -1.33
N ASN A 81 8.73 16.35 -0.48
CA ASN A 81 8.42 17.52 0.35
C ASN A 81 9.16 18.77 -0.17
N PRO A 82 8.63 19.51 -1.14
CA PRO A 82 9.29 20.67 -1.73
C PRO A 82 9.20 21.92 -0.83
N THR A 83 9.35 21.80 0.50
CA THR A 83 9.32 22.99 1.38
C THR A 83 10.60 23.83 1.28
N PHE A 84 11.73 23.25 0.82
CA PHE A 84 12.97 23.99 0.62
C PHE A 84 13.62 23.54 -0.69
N GLY A 85 13.94 24.52 -1.53
CA GLY A 85 14.51 24.30 -2.86
C GLY A 85 15.78 23.46 -2.80
N ASP A 86 15.91 22.59 -3.81
CA ASP A 86 17.13 21.90 -4.25
C ASP A 86 17.45 20.51 -3.66
N VAL A 87 16.56 19.91 -2.85
CA VAL A 87 16.67 18.47 -2.52
C VAL A 87 15.35 17.74 -2.77
N HIS A 88 15.29 16.99 -3.88
CA HIS A 88 14.20 16.08 -4.23
C HIS A 88 14.43 14.71 -3.59
N ASP A 89 14.42 14.65 -2.26
CA ASP A 89 14.41 13.36 -1.56
C ASP A 89 12.97 12.89 -1.45
N ARG A 90 12.62 11.93 -2.31
CA ARG A 90 11.37 11.20 -2.25
C ARG A 90 11.26 10.48 -0.91
N ARG A 91 10.20 10.75 -0.15
CA ARG A 91 10.00 10.21 1.19
C ARG A 91 8.88 9.20 1.22
N VAL A 92 9.05 8.21 2.10
CA VAL A 92 8.00 7.29 2.51
C VAL A 92 7.73 7.54 3.98
N GLU A 93 6.54 8.04 4.29
CA GLU A 93 6.08 8.30 5.66
C GLU A 93 5.02 7.27 6.05
N VAL A 94 5.20 6.67 7.22
CA VAL A 94 4.41 5.55 7.72
C VAL A 94 3.63 5.99 8.94
N TYR A 95 2.30 5.89 8.88
CA TYR A 95 1.43 5.97 10.05
C TYR A 95 0.86 4.59 10.33
N VAL A 96 1.30 3.96 11.43
CA VAL A 96 0.78 2.65 11.85
C VAL A 96 -0.47 2.83 12.69
N HIS A 97 -1.53 2.11 12.35
CA HIS A 97 -2.81 2.23 13.03
C HIS A 97 -2.73 1.62 14.44
N ASP A 98 -3.27 2.35 15.42
CA ASP A 98 -3.46 1.88 16.80
C ASP A 98 -2.16 1.42 17.50
N LEU A 99 -1.00 1.86 17.02
CA LEU A 99 0.29 1.52 17.61
C LEU A 99 0.72 2.55 18.65
N ASP A 100 0.83 2.11 19.90
CA ASP A 100 1.27 2.93 21.04
C ASP A 100 2.72 2.61 21.49
N ARG A 101 3.58 2.27 20.52
CA ARG A 101 5.02 2.06 20.76
C ARG A 101 5.86 2.68 19.67
N ASP A 102 7.11 2.96 20.02
CA ASP A 102 8.11 3.46 19.10
C ASP A 102 8.58 2.36 18.13
N LEU A 103 8.77 2.74 16.87
CA LEU A 103 9.23 1.86 15.78
C LEU A 103 10.66 2.15 15.36
N TYR A 104 11.31 3.20 15.87
CA TYR A 104 12.63 3.59 15.39
C TYR A 104 13.65 2.44 15.45
N GLY A 105 14.40 2.30 14.36
CA GLY A 105 15.38 1.24 14.19
C GLY A 105 14.79 -0.11 13.80
N SER A 106 13.47 -0.27 13.76
CA SER A 106 12.83 -1.51 13.32
C SER A 106 12.83 -1.62 11.80
N ASP A 107 13.09 -2.81 11.28
CA ASP A 107 12.80 -3.13 9.88
C ASP A 107 11.30 -3.42 9.74
N ILE A 108 10.65 -2.89 8.71
CA ILE A 108 9.23 -3.15 8.43
C ILE A 108 9.05 -3.66 7.01
N ARG A 109 8.03 -4.50 6.85
CA ARG A 109 7.53 -4.97 5.54
C ARG A 109 6.13 -4.42 5.34
N LEU A 110 5.88 -3.90 4.15
CA LEU A 110 4.59 -3.37 3.72
C LEU A 110 4.01 -4.26 2.62
N GLU A 111 2.69 -4.37 2.61
CA GLU A 111 1.91 -4.89 1.50
C GLU A 111 0.84 -3.85 1.15
N VAL A 112 0.83 -3.41 -0.11
CA VAL A 112 -0.08 -2.40 -0.63
C VAL A 112 -1.44 -3.02 -0.91
N ALA A 113 -2.45 -2.59 -0.15
CA ALA A 113 -3.84 -2.96 -0.40
C ALA A 113 -4.43 -2.14 -1.55
N VAL A 114 -4.29 -0.81 -1.50
CA VAL A 114 -4.79 0.11 -2.53
C VAL A 114 -4.12 1.48 -2.42
N ARG A 115 -4.05 2.19 -3.56
CA ARG A 115 -3.80 3.64 -3.59
C ARG A 115 -5.11 4.38 -3.28
N LEU A 116 -5.11 5.17 -2.21
CA LEU A 116 -6.26 5.97 -1.78
C LEU A 116 -6.38 7.25 -2.62
N ARG A 117 -5.26 7.94 -2.87
CA ARG A 117 -5.21 9.17 -3.66
C ARG A 117 -3.79 9.49 -4.15
N GLY A 118 -3.69 10.45 -5.08
CA GLY A 118 -2.42 11.09 -5.42
C GLY A 118 -1.99 12.14 -4.39
N MET A 119 -0.80 12.71 -4.59
CA MET A 119 -0.29 13.79 -3.75
C MET A 119 -1.04 15.10 -3.98
N VAL A 120 -1.30 15.83 -2.90
CA VAL A 120 -2.01 17.12 -2.89
C VAL A 120 -1.19 18.11 -2.09
N ARG A 121 -1.08 19.34 -2.60
CA ARG A 121 -0.50 20.46 -1.84
C ARG A 121 -1.62 21.13 -1.04
N PHE A 122 -1.36 21.36 0.24
CA PHE A 122 -2.28 22.06 1.13
C PHE A 122 -1.85 23.51 1.31
N THR A 123 -2.83 24.39 1.49
CA THR A 123 -2.58 25.83 1.70
C THR A 123 -2.63 26.21 3.17
N SER A 124 -3.12 25.31 4.03
CA SER A 124 -3.17 25.49 5.48
C SER A 124 -2.89 24.19 6.24
N LEU A 125 -2.51 24.34 7.51
CA LEU A 125 -2.32 23.23 8.43
C LEU A 125 -3.61 22.44 8.68
N GLU A 126 -4.73 23.15 8.78
CA GLU A 126 -6.05 22.55 9.02
C GLU A 126 -6.50 21.66 7.86
N GLU A 127 -6.27 22.08 6.62
CA GLU A 127 -6.54 21.25 5.44
C GLU A 127 -5.72 19.96 5.45
N LEU A 128 -4.42 20.06 5.77
CA LEU A 128 -3.54 18.90 5.89
C LEU A 128 -4.03 17.92 6.96
N ILE A 129 -4.39 18.42 8.15
CA ILE A 129 -4.90 17.59 9.25
C ILE A 129 -6.19 16.87 8.83
N ARG A 130 -7.18 17.62 8.32
CA ARG A 130 -8.47 17.04 7.90
C ARG A 130 -8.30 15.98 6.80
N GLN A 131 -7.40 16.22 5.83
CA GLN A 131 -7.13 15.23 4.80
C GLN A 131 -6.44 13.99 5.36
N THR A 132 -5.47 14.17 6.26
CA THR A 132 -4.75 13.06 6.90
C THR A 132 -5.71 12.19 7.71
N GLU A 133 -6.61 12.80 8.49
CA GLU A 133 -7.68 12.09 9.21
C GLU A 133 -8.57 11.28 8.25
N SER A 134 -9.01 11.92 7.16
CA SER A 134 -9.84 11.24 6.16
C SER A 134 -9.11 10.08 5.49
N ASP A 135 -7.81 10.22 5.23
CA ASP A 135 -6.99 9.17 4.62
C ASP A 135 -6.87 7.96 5.56
N VAL A 136 -6.64 8.20 6.86
CA VAL A 136 -6.58 7.14 7.88
C VAL A 136 -7.92 6.41 8.00
N VAL A 137 -9.04 7.14 8.02
CA VAL A 137 -10.39 6.56 8.07
C VAL A 137 -10.65 5.68 6.84
N ALA A 138 -10.33 6.18 5.64
CA ALA A 138 -10.48 5.43 4.39
C ALA A 138 -9.58 4.17 4.38
N SER A 139 -8.33 4.31 4.84
CA SER A 139 -7.38 3.21 4.97
C SER A 139 -7.92 2.09 5.85
N ARG A 140 -8.46 2.42 7.03
CA ARG A 140 -9.07 1.44 7.94
C ARG A 140 -10.25 0.72 7.29
N ALA A 141 -11.11 1.46 6.60
CA ALA A 141 -12.28 0.88 5.94
C ALA A 141 -11.90 -0.13 4.85
N VAL A 142 -10.89 0.18 4.03
CA VAL A 142 -10.36 -0.73 3.00
C VAL A 142 -9.81 -2.01 3.62
N LEU A 143 -8.94 -1.88 4.63
CA LEU A 143 -8.28 -3.02 5.25
C LEU A 143 -9.28 -3.94 5.96
N ALA A 144 -10.28 -3.37 6.64
CA ALA A 144 -11.36 -4.11 7.27
C ALA A 144 -12.23 -4.86 6.24
N ALA A 145 -12.52 -4.26 5.08
CA ALA A 145 -13.27 -4.92 4.02
C ALA A 145 -12.51 -6.12 3.42
N GLN A 146 -11.20 -5.99 3.22
CA GLN A 146 -10.35 -7.07 2.69
C GLN A 146 -10.13 -8.20 3.69
N ALA A 147 -10.06 -7.92 5.00
CA ALA A 147 -9.97 -8.96 6.03
C ALA A 147 -11.22 -9.85 6.05
N ARG A 148 -12.39 -9.30 5.71
CA ARG A 148 -13.66 -10.03 5.63
C ARG A 148 -13.83 -10.84 4.34
N HIS A 149 -12.99 -10.57 3.34
CA HIS A 149 -12.99 -11.27 2.07
C HIS A 149 -11.55 -11.52 1.63
N PRO A 150 -10.82 -12.42 2.32
CA PRO A 150 -9.46 -12.73 1.94
C PRO A 150 -9.46 -13.13 0.47
N LEU A 151 -8.61 -12.47 -0.33
CA LEU A 151 -8.35 -12.97 -1.68
C LEU A 151 -7.90 -14.43 -1.53
N PRO A 152 -8.45 -15.37 -2.31
CA PRO A 152 -8.02 -16.75 -2.24
C PRO A 152 -6.53 -16.78 -2.61
N TRP A 153 -5.68 -16.99 -1.61
CA TRP A 153 -4.28 -17.28 -1.81
C TRP A 153 -4.19 -18.59 -2.60
N HIS A 154 -3.69 -18.51 -3.82
CA HIS A 154 -3.29 -19.66 -4.59
C HIS A 154 -1.75 -19.75 -4.53
N PRO A 155 -1.17 -20.63 -3.71
CA PRO A 155 0.26 -20.90 -3.80
C PRO A 155 0.51 -21.52 -5.17
N SER A 156 1.12 -20.78 -6.08
CA SER A 156 1.57 -21.28 -7.36
C SER A 156 2.59 -22.40 -7.14
N GLY A 157 2.22 -23.64 -7.49
CA GLY A 157 3.17 -24.76 -7.51
C GLY A 157 2.67 -26.18 -7.20
N LEU A 158 1.39 -26.41 -6.90
CA LEU A 158 0.84 -27.77 -6.91
C LEU A 158 -0.15 -27.90 -8.06
N GLU A 159 0.35 -28.46 -9.17
CA GLU A 159 -0.50 -29.07 -10.17
C GLU A 159 -1.43 -30.05 -9.44
N ASP A 160 -2.73 -29.73 -9.45
CA ASP A 160 -3.75 -30.65 -8.97
C ASP A 160 -3.77 -31.83 -9.95
N GLY A 161 -2.95 -32.84 -9.63
CA GLY A 161 -2.81 -34.08 -10.36
C GLY A 161 -4.16 -34.76 -10.49
N GLY A 162 -4.71 -34.67 -11.70
CA GLY A 162 -5.91 -35.32 -12.22
C GLY A 162 -6.62 -36.32 -11.33
N ALA A 163 -7.86 -35.99 -10.96
CA ALA A 163 -8.85 -37.01 -10.62
C ALA A 163 -9.21 -37.80 -11.91
N PRO A 164 -9.04 -39.13 -11.98
CA PRO A 164 -9.45 -39.91 -13.14
C PRO A 164 -10.98 -39.91 -13.26
N ARG A 165 -11.45 -39.52 -14.44
CA ARG A 165 -12.85 -39.68 -14.87
C ARG A 165 -13.24 -41.15 -14.77
N ARG A 166 -14.10 -41.48 -13.81
CA ARG A 166 -14.80 -42.76 -13.77
C ARG A 166 -15.76 -42.82 -14.96
N THR A 167 -15.40 -43.60 -15.98
CA THR A 167 -16.34 -44.11 -16.96
C THR A 167 -17.32 -45.05 -16.25
N ARG A 168 -18.60 -44.71 -16.22
CA ARG A 168 -19.66 -45.67 -15.91
C ARG A 168 -20.01 -46.42 -17.19
N SER A 169 -19.92 -47.76 -17.13
CA SER A 169 -20.69 -48.66 -17.98
C SER A 169 -22.16 -48.64 -17.59
#